data_AF-A0AA36JKX1-F1
#
_entry.id   AF-A0AA36JKX1-F1
#
_cell.length_a   1.000
_cell.length_b   1.000
_cell.length_c   1.000
_cell.angle_alpha   90.00
_cell.angle_beta   90.00
_cell.angle_gamma   90.00
#
_symmetry.space_group_name_H-M   'P 1'
#
loop_
_entity.id
_entity.type
_entity.pdbx_description
1 polymer ?
#
loop_
_entity_poly.entity_id
_entity_poly.type
_entity_poly.pdbx_seq_one_letter_code
_entity_poly.pdbx_strand_id
1 'polypeptide(L)'
;MPAGMPANMGAMGMGSMGMMPNAMPMMGMGMSPAMPQMNMPMMGNMGMPMMPNPMMMMMANAMAASRSTSKSPTREEKPEKKEEKKPMPVEPVEFLDPDVRKLGDHFNIEDRWLVRLDELMRRRKDTKEQDLAKLYEVLEQARSPTGLLVAKLGEMECGQFVGKVKPDRNIERLATRYSLDTRVVSRLTELRVRRKKTQKEDFDRLEQHLSLCKRPSATATLLIGKVLEGELKQIPDVTTAKALAQRFKLDKDAKSKLREIAEKRAEDVEEVMGHLEKTLLMSHQPSATLCKLAKTLMDGGKKRSTDDKYTANSDSDAGSDVEDRQERQRSRSPARSDCSTDSSSIRRRKAALEKRSRSRDKKGKGKQKGQQKKKDNKQEPAPKRLPLPTPGTVQKGGGSGGWTVTEW
;
A
#
# COMPACT_ATOMS: atom_id res chain seq x y z
N MET A 1 -36.56 18.19 49.66
CA MET A 1 -37.57 17.10 49.64
C MET A 1 -38.71 17.52 48.73
N PRO A 2 -39.46 16.59 48.09
CA PRO A 2 -39.08 15.23 47.67
C PRO A 2 -38.02 15.34 46.53
N ALA A 3 -38.02 14.75 45.32
CA ALA A 3 -38.81 13.75 44.55
C ALA A 3 -37.97 13.25 43.34
N GLY A 4 -38.52 12.38 42.47
CA GLY A 4 -38.14 12.37 41.04
C GLY A 4 -37.46 11.14 40.44
N MET A 5 -37.69 9.92 40.95
CA MET A 5 -37.18 8.69 40.31
C MET A 5 -38.10 8.17 39.19
N PRO A 6 -37.60 7.97 37.94
CA PRO A 6 -38.27 7.14 36.96
C PRO A 6 -37.95 5.65 37.19
N ALA A 7 -38.98 4.80 37.23
CA ALA A 7 -38.82 3.36 37.39
C ALA A 7 -38.27 2.68 36.12
N ASN A 8 -37.50 1.59 36.29
CA ASN A 8 -37.07 0.72 35.19
C ASN A 8 -37.40 -0.74 35.52
N MET A 9 -38.65 -1.15 35.27
CA MET A 9 -39.12 -2.54 35.36
C MET A 9 -38.75 -3.35 34.10
N GLY A 10 -38.63 -4.67 34.28
CA GLY A 10 -38.61 -5.66 33.19
C GLY A 10 -37.22 -5.86 32.55
N ALA A 11 -36.66 -7.07 32.44
CA ALA A 11 -37.32 -8.36 32.29
C ALA A 11 -36.42 -9.50 32.81
N MET A 12 -37.04 -10.47 33.51
CA MET A 12 -36.45 -11.80 33.65
C MET A 12 -36.53 -12.52 32.29
N GLY A 13 -35.48 -13.28 31.95
CA GLY A 13 -35.40 -14.03 30.69
C GLY A 13 -34.57 -15.28 30.86
N MET A 14 -35.20 -16.37 31.33
CA MET A 14 -34.59 -17.69 31.35
C MET A 14 -34.23 -18.13 29.92
N GLY A 15 -33.05 -18.73 29.75
CA GLY A 15 -32.49 -19.04 28.43
C GLY A 15 -31.45 -20.15 28.46
N SER A 16 -31.80 -21.29 29.06
CA SER A 16 -31.01 -22.51 28.95
C SER A 16 -30.97 -23.00 27.50
N MET A 17 -29.80 -23.35 26.97
CA MET A 17 -29.54 -24.51 26.09
C MET A 17 -28.11 -24.51 25.55
N GLY A 18 -27.59 -25.70 25.23
CA GLY A 18 -26.60 -25.88 24.16
C GLY A 18 -25.12 -25.94 24.56
N MET A 19 -24.72 -26.99 25.29
CA MET A 19 -23.36 -27.51 25.13
C MET A 19 -23.21 -28.16 23.75
N MET A 20 -22.06 -27.95 23.08
CA MET A 20 -21.59 -28.80 21.98
C MET A 20 -20.07 -29.00 22.09
N PRO A 21 -19.58 -30.19 22.46
CA PRO A 21 -18.15 -30.50 22.43
C PRO A 21 -17.72 -30.78 20.99
N ASN A 22 -17.06 -29.83 20.34
CA ASN A 22 -16.58 -30.01 18.97
C ASN A 22 -15.21 -30.70 18.96
N ALA A 23 -15.21 -32.03 19.01
CA ALA A 23 -14.00 -32.83 18.90
C ALA A 23 -13.24 -32.54 17.59
N MET A 24 -11.94 -32.26 17.69
CA MET A 24 -11.05 -32.17 16.53
C MET A 24 -10.43 -33.55 16.28
N PRO A 25 -10.68 -34.22 15.14
CA PRO A 25 -9.94 -35.42 14.77
C PRO A 25 -8.50 -35.03 14.40
N MET A 26 -7.52 -35.75 14.94
CA MET A 26 -6.15 -35.64 14.44
C MET A 26 -6.04 -36.29 13.06
N MET A 27 -5.64 -35.50 12.08
CA MET A 27 -4.89 -35.95 10.91
C MET A 27 -3.63 -35.07 10.85
N GLY A 28 -2.44 -35.57 10.57
CA GLY A 28 -2.08 -36.93 10.14
C GLY A 28 -0.87 -36.80 9.22
N MET A 29 0.33 -37.15 9.70
CA MET A 29 1.55 -37.05 8.90
C MET A 29 1.51 -38.10 7.79
N GLY A 30 1.53 -37.67 6.52
CA GLY A 30 1.40 -38.60 5.40
C GLY A 30 1.69 -37.98 4.03
N MET A 31 2.89 -38.28 3.51
CA MET A 31 3.27 -38.41 2.09
C MET A 31 2.74 -37.41 1.05
N SER A 32 3.66 -36.69 0.40
CA SER A 32 3.41 -36.10 -0.92
C SER A 32 3.18 -37.22 -1.96
N PRO A 33 2.02 -37.31 -2.64
CA PRO A 33 1.82 -38.28 -3.70
C PRO A 33 2.57 -37.85 -4.97
N ALA A 34 3.22 -38.80 -5.64
CA ALA A 34 3.75 -38.58 -6.99
C ALA A 34 2.60 -38.33 -7.98
N MET A 35 2.74 -37.33 -8.85
CA MET A 35 1.71 -37.07 -9.86
C MET A 35 1.77 -38.12 -10.99
N PRO A 36 0.64 -38.70 -11.41
CA PRO A 36 0.59 -39.67 -12.49
C PRO A 36 0.87 -39.00 -13.84
N GLN A 37 1.70 -39.66 -14.64
CA GLN A 37 2.05 -39.27 -16.01
C GLN A 37 0.81 -39.37 -16.92
N MET A 38 0.20 -38.24 -17.27
CA MET A 38 -0.96 -38.23 -18.18
C MET A 38 -0.55 -38.60 -19.61
N ASN A 39 -1.00 -39.76 -20.05
CA ASN A 39 -0.85 -40.25 -21.41
C ASN A 39 -1.86 -39.53 -22.34
N MET A 40 -1.41 -38.55 -23.14
CA MET A 40 -2.23 -37.90 -24.16
C MET A 40 -2.21 -38.70 -25.47
N PRO A 41 -3.36 -39.10 -26.03
CA PRO A 41 -3.39 -39.85 -27.28
C PRO A 41 -3.03 -38.98 -28.48
N MET A 42 -2.29 -39.56 -29.43
CA MET A 42 -1.99 -38.95 -30.73
C MET A 42 -3.30 -38.68 -31.51
N MET A 43 -3.58 -37.41 -31.83
CA MET A 43 -4.48 -37.06 -32.93
C MET A 43 -3.66 -36.52 -34.10
N GLY A 44 -3.90 -37.09 -35.29
CA GLY A 44 -2.98 -36.96 -36.40
C GLY A 44 -3.15 -35.70 -37.25
N ASN A 45 -2.10 -35.43 -38.02
CA ASN A 45 -2.19 -35.06 -39.43
C ASN A 45 -3.08 -33.86 -39.81
N MET A 46 -2.55 -32.66 -39.60
CA MET A 46 -2.63 -31.61 -40.63
C MET A 46 -1.26 -30.97 -40.82
N GLY A 47 -0.78 -30.95 -42.05
CA GLY A 47 0.52 -30.36 -42.41
C GLY A 47 0.42 -28.83 -42.46
N MET A 48 1.14 -28.16 -41.56
CA MET A 48 1.41 -26.72 -41.63
C MET A 48 2.94 -26.53 -41.59
N PRO A 49 3.56 -25.88 -42.58
CA PRO A 49 4.99 -25.60 -42.57
C PRO A 49 5.29 -24.50 -41.52
N MET A 50 5.59 -24.92 -40.30
CA MET A 50 6.04 -24.04 -39.22
C MET A 50 7.34 -23.34 -39.62
N MET A 51 7.28 -22.06 -40.00
CA MET A 51 8.47 -21.24 -40.12
C MET A 51 9.17 -21.14 -38.74
N PRO A 52 10.49 -21.40 -38.65
CA PRO A 52 11.19 -21.37 -37.38
C PRO A 52 11.28 -19.94 -36.85
N ASN A 53 10.60 -19.68 -35.72
CA ASN A 53 10.56 -18.37 -35.09
C ASN A 53 11.95 -18.05 -34.48
N PRO A 54 12.74 -17.12 -35.03
CA PRO A 54 14.20 -17.09 -34.84
C PRO A 54 14.64 -16.75 -33.41
N MET A 55 13.76 -16.16 -32.61
CA MET A 55 14.08 -15.67 -31.27
C MET A 55 14.33 -16.78 -30.23
N MET A 56 13.89 -18.01 -30.48
CA MET A 56 14.05 -19.12 -29.52
C MET A 56 15.44 -19.76 -29.54
N MET A 57 16.24 -19.54 -30.59
CA MET A 57 17.53 -20.23 -30.76
C MET A 57 18.68 -19.61 -29.95
N MET A 58 18.63 -18.32 -29.63
CA MET A 58 19.69 -17.64 -28.86
C MET A 58 19.76 -18.06 -27.39
N MET A 59 18.64 -18.50 -26.78
CA MET A 59 18.63 -18.82 -25.35
C MET A 59 19.23 -20.20 -25.02
N ALA A 60 19.34 -21.10 -26.01
CA ALA A 60 19.93 -22.43 -25.83
C ALA A 60 21.47 -22.37 -25.64
N ASN A 61 22.17 -21.55 -26.43
CA ASN A 61 23.64 -21.45 -26.34
C ASN A 61 24.14 -20.81 -25.03
N ALA A 62 23.33 -19.98 -24.37
CA ALA A 62 23.71 -19.30 -23.14
C ALA A 62 23.91 -20.24 -21.92
N MET A 63 23.24 -21.41 -21.88
CA MET A 63 23.41 -22.39 -20.80
C MET A 63 24.49 -23.44 -21.07
N ALA A 64 24.93 -23.63 -22.32
CA ALA A 64 25.99 -24.58 -22.66
C ALA A 64 27.39 -24.10 -22.22
N ALA A 65 27.65 -22.80 -22.33
CA ALA A 65 28.99 -22.22 -22.10
C ALA A 65 29.42 -22.12 -20.62
N SER A 66 28.50 -22.30 -19.66
CA SER A 66 28.79 -22.16 -18.21
C SER A 66 29.14 -23.50 -17.52
N ARG A 67 29.49 -24.55 -18.27
CA ARG A 67 29.74 -25.91 -17.75
C ARG A 67 31.18 -26.42 -17.91
N SER A 68 32.11 -25.58 -18.38
CA SER A 68 33.51 -25.93 -18.57
C SER A 68 34.44 -25.40 -17.46
N THR A 69 35.31 -26.30 -16.98
CA THR A 69 36.65 -25.98 -16.43
C THR A 69 36.76 -24.95 -15.30
N SER A 70 36.22 -25.28 -14.12
CA SER A 70 36.91 -24.97 -12.85
C SER A 70 37.39 -26.28 -12.20
N LYS A 71 38.50 -26.82 -12.71
CA LYS A 71 39.12 -28.06 -12.20
C LYS A 71 39.86 -27.74 -10.90
N SER A 72 39.13 -27.67 -9.79
CA SER A 72 39.69 -27.45 -8.45
C SER A 72 40.82 -28.45 -8.18
N PRO A 73 41.99 -28.02 -7.68
CA PRO A 73 43.04 -28.95 -7.29
C PRO A 73 42.55 -29.78 -6.10
N THR A 74 42.66 -31.10 -6.19
CA THR A 74 42.42 -32.02 -5.08
C THR A 74 43.50 -31.83 -4.02
N ARG A 75 43.32 -30.83 -3.16
CA ARG A 75 44.15 -30.66 -1.96
C ARG A 75 43.85 -31.83 -1.04
N GLU A 76 44.84 -32.68 -0.81
CA GLU A 76 44.73 -33.77 0.15
C GLU A 76 44.33 -33.21 1.52
N GLU A 77 43.21 -33.70 2.05
CA GLU A 77 42.77 -33.39 3.42
C GLU A 77 43.66 -34.14 4.41
N LYS A 78 44.87 -33.61 4.60
CA LYS A 78 45.67 -33.88 5.79
C LYS A 78 44.75 -33.65 7.01
N PRO A 79 44.53 -34.66 7.87
CA PRO A 79 43.56 -34.53 8.95
C PRO A 79 44.05 -33.50 9.96
N GLU A 80 43.60 -32.25 9.80
CA GLU A 80 43.84 -31.19 10.77
C GLU A 80 43.15 -31.59 12.07
N LYS A 81 44.01 -31.98 13.02
CA LYS A 81 43.67 -32.36 14.38
C LYS A 81 42.70 -31.32 14.92
N LYS A 82 41.44 -31.72 15.09
CA LYS A 82 40.31 -30.85 15.42
C LYS A 82 40.55 -30.19 16.78
N GLU A 83 41.28 -29.08 16.79
CA GLU A 83 41.61 -28.38 18.02
C GLU A 83 40.32 -27.96 18.70
N GLU A 84 40.10 -28.57 19.87
CA GLU A 84 39.02 -28.27 20.77
C GLU A 84 39.24 -26.85 21.28
N LYS A 85 38.72 -25.88 20.52
CA LYS A 85 38.78 -24.45 20.84
C LYS A 85 38.11 -24.26 22.20
N LYS A 86 38.94 -24.24 23.24
CA LYS A 86 38.55 -23.91 24.61
C LYS A 86 37.65 -22.67 24.53
N PRO A 87 36.47 -22.68 25.17
CA PRO A 87 35.61 -21.52 25.15
C PRO A 87 36.42 -20.34 25.70
N MET A 88 36.66 -19.34 24.85
CA MET A 88 37.37 -18.14 25.29
C MET A 88 36.57 -17.54 26.45
N PRO A 89 37.22 -17.00 27.49
CA PRO A 89 36.51 -16.31 28.55
C PRO A 89 35.58 -15.27 27.92
N VAL A 90 34.27 -15.46 28.14
CA VAL A 90 33.28 -14.47 27.70
C VAL A 90 33.50 -13.28 28.62
N GLU A 91 34.20 -12.26 28.12
CA GLU A 91 34.40 -11.04 28.90
C GLU A 91 33.04 -10.49 29.33
N PRO A 92 32.91 -10.04 30.59
CA PRO A 92 31.62 -9.67 31.15
C PRO A 92 31.00 -8.57 30.31
N VAL A 93 29.90 -8.90 29.64
CA VAL A 93 29.22 -8.02 28.68
C VAL A 93 29.06 -6.63 29.29
N GLU A 94 29.56 -5.61 28.59
CA GLU A 94 29.54 -4.22 29.06
C GLU A 94 28.14 -3.82 29.55
N PHE A 95 28.07 -2.80 30.42
CA PHE A 95 26.82 -2.21 30.87
C PHE A 95 25.95 -1.73 29.69
N LEU A 96 25.06 -2.63 29.23
CA LEU A 96 23.98 -2.33 28.30
C LEU A 96 23.02 -1.32 28.93
N ASP A 97 22.50 -0.41 28.11
CA ASP A 97 21.48 0.52 28.56
C ASP A 97 20.24 -0.24 29.08
N PRO A 98 19.66 0.15 30.23
CA PRO A 98 18.58 -0.61 30.85
C PRO A 98 17.32 -0.71 29.97
N ASP A 99 17.10 0.19 29.02
CA ASP A 99 15.96 0.10 28.10
C ASP A 99 16.24 -0.82 26.90
N VAL A 100 17.51 -0.93 26.48
CA VAL A 100 17.97 -1.94 25.51
C VAL A 100 17.86 -3.33 26.12
N ARG A 101 18.26 -3.48 27.39
CA ARG A 101 18.17 -4.76 28.12
C ARG A 101 16.71 -5.23 28.27
N LYS A 102 15.81 -4.38 28.77
CA LYS A 102 14.36 -4.68 28.88
C LYS A 102 13.75 -5.13 27.55
N LEU A 103 14.18 -4.54 26.42
CA LEU A 103 13.71 -4.94 25.09
C LEU A 103 14.21 -6.35 24.73
N GLY A 104 15.46 -6.68 25.08
CA GLY A 104 16.02 -8.02 24.93
C GLY A 104 15.30 -9.06 25.77
N ASP A 105 15.14 -8.79 27.06
CA ASP A 105 14.45 -9.66 28.03
C ASP A 105 12.99 -9.93 27.62
N HIS A 106 12.28 -8.92 27.13
CA HIS A 106 10.86 -9.06 26.70
C HIS A 106 10.69 -9.95 25.45
N PHE A 107 11.68 -9.98 24.55
CA PHE A 107 11.59 -10.69 23.26
C PHE A 107 12.53 -11.90 23.15
N ASN A 108 13.23 -12.28 24.23
CA ASN A 108 14.25 -13.33 24.27
C ASN A 108 15.30 -13.21 23.15
N ILE A 109 15.89 -12.02 23.03
CA ILE A 109 16.89 -11.69 22.00
C ILE A 109 18.31 -11.95 22.54
N GLU A 110 19.14 -12.63 21.75
CA GLU A 110 20.54 -12.93 22.11
C GLU A 110 21.36 -11.65 22.37
N ASP A 111 22.17 -11.63 23.43
CA ASP A 111 22.98 -10.46 23.85
C ASP A 111 23.83 -9.87 22.71
N ARG A 112 24.31 -10.71 21.78
CA ARG A 112 25.04 -10.30 20.58
C ARG A 112 24.34 -9.21 19.77
N TRP A 113 23.01 -9.26 19.68
CA TRP A 113 22.22 -8.26 18.96
C TRP A 113 21.87 -7.06 19.84
N LEU A 114 21.85 -7.24 21.16
CA LEU A 114 21.64 -6.17 22.14
C LEU A 114 22.86 -5.26 22.24
N VAL A 115 24.09 -5.79 22.22
CA VAL A 115 25.34 -5.00 22.15
C VAL A 115 25.34 -4.12 20.89
N ARG A 116 25.04 -4.70 19.72
CA ARG A 116 24.95 -3.95 18.45
C ARG A 116 23.82 -2.91 18.47
N LEU A 117 22.70 -3.20 19.14
CA LEU A 117 21.61 -2.23 19.32
C LEU A 117 22.05 -1.07 20.24
N ASP A 118 22.74 -1.37 21.34
CA ASP A 118 23.26 -0.38 22.29
C ASP A 118 24.26 0.56 21.62
N GLU A 119 25.20 0.03 20.82
CA GLU A 119 26.11 0.85 20.00
C GLU A 119 25.38 1.84 19.09
N LEU A 120 24.29 1.42 18.43
CA LEU A 120 23.51 2.31 17.55
C LEU A 120 22.72 3.34 18.35
N MET A 121 22.22 2.99 19.54
CA MET A 121 21.59 3.93 20.46
C MET A 121 22.59 4.93 21.06
N ARG A 122 23.83 4.51 21.35
CA ARG A 122 24.95 5.41 21.74
C ARG A 122 25.30 6.41 20.63
N ARG A 123 25.07 6.07 19.36
CA ARG A 123 25.22 6.98 18.19
C ARG A 123 23.99 7.88 17.96
N ARG A 124 22.77 7.38 18.21
CA ARG A 124 21.47 8.06 17.97
C ARG A 124 20.81 8.57 19.27
N LYS A 125 21.58 9.26 20.11
CA LYS A 125 21.13 9.70 21.46
C LYS A 125 19.90 10.61 21.45
N ASP A 126 19.70 11.37 20.37
CA ASP A 126 18.57 12.29 20.16
C ASP A 126 17.26 11.57 19.80
N THR A 127 17.35 10.40 19.16
CA THR A 127 16.20 9.61 18.69
C THR A 127 15.98 8.32 19.48
N LYS A 128 16.90 7.92 20.38
CA LYS A 128 16.88 6.70 21.21
C LYS A 128 15.49 6.27 21.67
N GLU A 129 14.79 7.12 22.43
CA GLU A 129 13.47 6.78 22.99
C GLU A 129 12.43 6.49 21.90
N GLN A 130 12.42 7.29 20.84
CA GLN A 130 11.48 7.17 19.72
C GLN A 130 11.79 5.91 18.89
N ASP A 131 13.07 5.57 18.74
CA ASP A 131 13.54 4.39 18.03
C ASP A 131 13.25 3.11 18.82
N LEU A 132 13.62 3.03 20.11
CA LEU A 132 13.31 1.90 20.99
C LEU A 132 11.80 1.65 21.09
N ALA A 133 11.00 2.70 21.30
CA ALA A 133 9.55 2.57 21.32
C ALA A 133 9.01 2.03 19.97
N LYS A 134 9.64 2.40 18.84
CA LYS A 134 9.24 1.92 17.51
C LYS A 134 9.64 0.48 17.26
N LEU A 135 10.83 0.08 17.70
CA LEU A 135 11.28 -1.32 17.68
C LEU A 135 10.29 -2.19 18.46
N TYR A 136 9.89 -1.81 19.68
CA TYR A 136 8.91 -2.55 20.48
C TYR A 136 7.62 -2.84 19.70
N GLU A 137 7.01 -1.81 19.10
CA GLU A 137 5.79 -1.90 18.29
C GLU A 137 5.91 -2.83 17.07
N VAL A 138 7.11 -2.90 16.49
CA VAL A 138 7.40 -3.66 15.26
C VAL A 138 7.76 -5.11 15.59
N LEU A 139 8.43 -5.34 16.71
CA LEU A 139 8.80 -6.67 17.22
C LEU A 139 7.58 -7.39 17.84
N GLU A 140 6.67 -6.67 18.50
CA GLU A 140 5.39 -7.20 19.01
C GLU A 140 4.51 -7.80 17.90
N GLN A 141 4.63 -7.29 16.67
CA GLN A 141 3.87 -7.76 15.50
C GLN A 141 4.66 -8.79 14.65
N ALA A 142 5.87 -9.17 15.06
CA ALA A 142 6.77 -10.01 14.28
C ALA A 142 6.54 -11.51 14.54
N ARG A 143 6.60 -12.34 13.48
CA ARG A 143 6.66 -13.81 13.62
C ARG A 143 8.01 -14.31 14.17
N SER A 144 9.06 -13.51 14.02
CA SER A 144 10.38 -13.71 14.64
C SER A 144 10.93 -12.33 15.02
N PRO A 145 10.97 -11.97 16.32
CA PRO A 145 11.46 -10.66 16.74
C PRO A 145 12.96 -10.52 16.43
N THR A 146 13.80 -11.49 16.80
CA THR A 146 15.24 -11.48 16.57
C THR A 146 15.59 -11.26 15.09
N GLY A 147 14.97 -12.02 14.18
CA GLY A 147 15.22 -11.87 12.73
C GLY A 147 14.79 -10.51 12.18
N LEU A 148 13.69 -9.94 12.69
CA LEU A 148 13.25 -8.60 12.30
C LEU A 148 14.12 -7.49 12.91
N LEU A 149 14.62 -7.66 14.14
CA LEU A 149 15.57 -6.73 14.74
C LEU A 149 16.85 -6.63 13.88
N VAL A 150 17.43 -7.76 13.44
CA VAL A 150 18.63 -7.74 12.58
C VAL A 150 18.41 -6.90 11.32
N ALA A 151 17.25 -7.01 10.67
CA ALA A 151 16.90 -6.16 9.53
C ALA A 151 16.77 -4.67 9.94
N LYS A 152 16.20 -4.37 11.11
CA LYS A 152 16.09 -2.99 11.62
C LYS A 152 17.43 -2.39 12.07
N LEU A 153 18.38 -3.18 12.56
CA LEU A 153 19.76 -2.73 12.83
C LEU A 153 20.42 -2.26 11.52
N GLY A 154 20.26 -3.02 10.42
CA GLY A 154 20.72 -2.61 9.09
C GLY A 154 20.03 -1.33 8.59
N GLU A 155 18.71 -1.19 8.76
CA GLU A 155 18.02 0.07 8.44
C GLU A 155 18.50 1.26 9.30
N MET A 156 18.87 1.03 10.57
CA MET A 156 19.41 2.06 11.46
C MET A 156 20.82 2.49 11.05
N GLU A 157 21.68 1.55 10.66
CA GLU A 157 23.04 1.79 10.15
C GLU A 157 23.02 2.55 8.82
N CYS A 158 22.13 2.19 7.89
CA CYS A 158 21.91 2.91 6.64
C CYS A 158 21.22 4.28 6.82
N GLY A 159 20.93 4.72 8.05
CA GLY A 159 20.19 5.96 8.33
C GLY A 159 18.74 5.97 7.83
N GLN A 160 18.21 4.82 7.41
CA GLN A 160 16.87 4.67 6.84
C GLN A 160 15.79 4.55 7.92
N PHE A 161 16.10 3.95 9.07
CA PHE A 161 15.15 3.74 10.16
C PHE A 161 14.70 5.05 10.82
N VAL A 162 13.39 5.24 10.93
CA VAL A 162 12.75 6.39 11.59
C VAL A 162 11.84 5.88 12.72
N GLY A 163 12.12 6.30 13.96
CA GLY A 163 11.34 5.98 15.14
C GLY A 163 9.95 6.65 15.21
N LYS A 164 9.34 6.67 16.41
CA LYS A 164 8.03 7.30 16.68
C LYS A 164 8.08 8.83 16.69
N VAL A 165 8.34 9.41 15.54
CA VAL A 165 8.14 10.85 15.30
C VAL A 165 6.64 11.15 15.29
N LYS A 166 6.21 12.18 16.04
CA LYS A 166 4.81 12.66 16.00
C LYS A 166 4.49 13.21 14.59
N PRO A 167 3.32 12.92 14.01
CA PRO A 167 2.95 13.47 12.72
C PRO A 167 2.87 14.99 12.79
N ASP A 168 3.25 15.66 11.70
CA ASP A 168 3.23 17.12 11.62
C ASP A 168 1.82 17.64 11.33
N ARG A 169 1.49 18.87 11.74
CA ARG A 169 0.17 19.48 11.49
C ARG A 169 -0.24 19.48 10.01
N ASN A 170 0.73 19.56 9.10
CA ASN A 170 0.50 19.43 7.65
C ASN A 170 0.17 17.99 7.22
N ILE A 171 0.81 16.99 7.83
CA ILE A 171 0.55 15.57 7.60
C ILE A 171 -0.82 15.20 8.17
N GLU A 172 -1.16 15.69 9.37
CA GLU A 172 -2.50 15.56 9.97
C GLU A 172 -3.58 16.17 9.08
N ARG A 173 -3.34 17.39 8.54
CA ARG A 173 -4.24 18.04 7.56
C ARG A 173 -4.52 17.14 6.35
N LEU A 174 -3.48 16.54 5.77
CA LEU A 174 -3.63 15.61 4.64
C LEU A 174 -4.36 14.33 5.06
N ALA A 175 -4.02 13.78 6.22
CA ALA A 175 -4.63 12.56 6.76
C ALA A 175 -6.13 12.72 6.98
N THR A 176 -6.58 13.82 7.61
CA THR A 176 -8.00 14.12 7.82
C THR A 176 -8.71 14.47 6.51
N ARG A 177 -8.10 15.26 5.61
CA ARG A 177 -8.73 15.71 4.36
C ARG A 177 -8.97 14.59 3.35
N TYR A 178 -8.10 13.58 3.31
CA TYR A 178 -8.16 12.47 2.37
C TYR A 178 -8.46 11.11 3.04
N SER A 179 -8.78 11.10 4.34
CA SER A 179 -9.01 9.89 5.15
C SER A 179 -7.90 8.84 5.01
N LEU A 180 -6.64 9.26 5.15
CA LEU A 180 -5.48 8.40 4.92
C LEU A 180 -5.24 7.42 6.08
N ASP A 181 -4.94 6.17 5.75
CA ASP A 181 -4.69 5.10 6.72
C ASP A 181 -3.44 5.40 7.57
N THR A 182 -3.39 4.94 8.82
CA THR A 182 -2.25 5.17 9.74
C THR A 182 -0.89 4.74 9.17
N ARG A 183 -0.86 3.71 8.32
CA ARG A 183 0.35 3.27 7.60
C ARG A 183 0.87 4.32 6.61
N VAL A 184 -0.04 5.05 5.95
CA VAL A 184 0.28 6.17 5.05
C VAL A 184 0.80 7.36 5.85
N VAL A 185 0.16 7.69 6.98
CA VAL A 185 0.60 8.77 7.89
C VAL A 185 2.03 8.52 8.40
N SER A 186 2.36 7.27 8.75
CA SER A 186 3.72 6.88 9.11
C SER A 186 4.71 7.12 7.96
N ARG A 187 4.37 6.74 6.73
CA ARG A 187 5.22 6.95 5.53
C ARG A 187 5.35 8.43 5.12
N LEU A 188 4.32 9.25 5.29
CA LEU A 188 4.41 10.72 5.10
C LEU A 188 5.36 11.36 6.14
N THR A 189 5.41 10.80 7.34
CA THR A 189 6.31 11.26 8.41
C THR A 189 7.76 10.83 8.14
N GLU A 190 7.99 9.62 7.64
CA GLU A 190 9.27 9.14 7.11
C GLU A 190 9.80 10.02 5.96
N LEU A 191 8.94 10.34 4.98
CA LEU A 191 9.24 11.24 3.86
C LEU A 191 9.70 12.63 4.36
N ARG A 192 8.97 13.22 5.32
CA ARG A 192 9.34 14.50 5.94
C ARG A 192 10.74 14.46 6.57
N VAL A 193 11.05 13.39 7.30
CA VAL A 193 12.32 13.24 8.03
C VAL A 193 13.49 13.08 7.05
N ARG A 194 13.34 12.30 5.97
CA ARG A 194 14.39 12.08 4.97
C ARG A 194 14.56 13.25 3.98
N ARG A 195 13.47 13.87 3.51
CA ARG A 195 13.49 14.87 2.42
C ARG A 195 13.26 16.31 2.89
N LYS A 196 13.89 16.70 4.01
CA LYS A 196 13.75 18.03 4.65
C LYS A 196 13.86 19.24 3.69
N LYS A 197 14.64 19.14 2.61
CA LYS A 197 14.80 20.20 1.58
C LYS A 197 13.59 20.33 0.66
N THR A 198 13.11 19.23 0.06
CA THR A 198 12.03 19.24 -0.94
C THR A 198 10.63 18.97 -0.38
N GLN A 199 10.51 18.65 0.92
CA GLN A 199 9.27 18.21 1.58
C GLN A 199 8.00 19.01 1.20
N LYS A 200 8.12 20.33 0.98
CA LYS A 200 6.99 21.18 0.59
C LYS A 200 6.48 20.82 -0.81
N GLU A 201 7.36 20.79 -1.80
CA GLU A 201 7.03 20.38 -3.18
C GLU A 201 6.53 18.93 -3.22
N ASP A 202 7.18 18.05 -2.45
CA ASP A 202 6.80 16.65 -2.33
C ASP A 202 5.34 16.52 -1.80
N PHE A 203 4.97 17.28 -0.76
CA PHE A 203 3.60 17.32 -0.24
C PHE A 203 2.60 18.03 -1.17
N ASP A 204 2.98 19.12 -1.83
CA ASP A 204 2.10 19.86 -2.74
C ASP A 204 1.76 18.99 -3.97
N ARG A 205 2.74 18.28 -4.57
CA ARG A 205 2.50 17.27 -5.62
C ARG A 205 1.61 16.13 -5.11
N LEU A 206 1.88 15.57 -3.94
CA LEU A 206 1.02 14.55 -3.33
C LEU A 206 -0.43 15.04 -3.15
N GLU A 207 -0.63 16.29 -2.68
CA GLU A 207 -1.97 16.87 -2.51
C GLU A 207 -2.70 17.02 -3.87
N GLN A 208 -1.99 17.38 -4.94
CA GLN A 208 -2.54 17.42 -6.29
C GLN A 208 -3.02 16.05 -6.77
N HIS A 209 -2.17 15.01 -6.75
CA HIS A 209 -2.57 13.66 -7.20
C HIS A 209 -3.73 13.11 -6.35
N LEU A 210 -3.68 13.28 -5.02
CA LEU A 210 -4.74 12.80 -4.12
C LEU A 210 -6.09 13.49 -4.37
N SER A 211 -6.09 14.73 -4.87
CA SER A 211 -7.32 15.45 -5.24
C SER A 211 -8.05 14.87 -6.47
N LEU A 212 -7.39 14.03 -7.28
CA LEU A 212 -7.96 13.36 -8.46
C LEU A 212 -8.31 11.88 -8.21
N CYS A 213 -7.92 11.30 -7.07
CA CYS A 213 -7.99 9.86 -6.83
C CYS A 213 -9.31 9.35 -6.26
N LYS A 214 -9.75 8.18 -6.75
CA LYS A 214 -10.84 7.39 -6.13
C LYS A 214 -10.42 6.69 -4.83
N ARG A 215 -9.14 6.37 -4.65
CA ARG A 215 -8.59 5.62 -3.48
C ARG A 215 -7.32 6.27 -2.93
N PRO A 216 -7.42 7.39 -2.18
CA PRO A 216 -6.26 8.20 -1.78
C PRO A 216 -5.19 7.43 -1.00
N SER A 217 -5.53 6.62 0.01
CA SER A 217 -4.53 5.85 0.80
C SER A 217 -3.64 4.93 -0.05
N ALA A 218 -4.22 4.29 -1.08
CA ALA A 218 -3.50 3.41 -1.98
C ALA A 218 -2.54 4.21 -2.89
N THR A 219 -3.03 5.29 -3.51
CA THR A 219 -2.19 6.19 -4.32
C THR A 219 -1.06 6.81 -3.49
N ALA A 220 -1.35 7.31 -2.30
CA ALA A 220 -0.34 7.89 -1.41
C ALA A 220 0.77 6.88 -1.12
N THR A 221 0.42 5.62 -0.80
CA THR A 221 1.40 4.56 -0.52
C THR A 221 2.38 4.32 -1.67
N LEU A 222 1.90 4.39 -2.91
CA LEU A 222 2.70 4.20 -4.14
C LEU A 222 3.56 5.44 -4.44
N LEU A 223 2.97 6.64 -4.43
CA LEU A 223 3.69 7.88 -4.73
C LEU A 223 4.77 8.17 -3.67
N ILE A 224 4.50 7.93 -2.39
CA ILE A 224 5.50 8.09 -1.33
C ILE A 224 6.68 7.12 -1.53
N GLY A 225 6.45 5.92 -2.08
CA GLY A 225 7.53 5.01 -2.49
C GLY A 225 8.49 5.67 -3.47
N LYS A 226 7.97 6.08 -4.63
CA LYS A 226 8.74 6.81 -5.67
C LYS A 226 9.45 8.06 -5.13
N VAL A 227 8.79 8.83 -4.26
CA VAL A 227 9.41 10.02 -3.62
C VAL A 227 10.59 9.62 -2.72
N LEU A 228 10.45 8.55 -1.93
CA LEU A 228 11.49 8.04 -1.04
C LEU A 228 12.65 7.36 -1.78
N GLU A 229 12.36 6.72 -2.91
CA GLU A 229 13.33 6.10 -3.85
C GLU A 229 14.10 7.15 -4.67
N GLY A 230 13.70 8.43 -4.60
CA GLY A 230 14.36 9.55 -5.29
C GLY A 230 13.78 9.87 -6.67
N GLU A 231 12.84 9.06 -7.16
CA GLU A 231 12.20 9.14 -8.48
C GLU A 231 11.23 10.33 -8.67
N LEU A 232 11.47 11.47 -8.03
CA LEU A 232 10.54 12.62 -8.08
C LEU A 232 10.29 13.13 -9.51
N LYS A 233 11.26 12.96 -10.41
CA LYS A 233 11.14 13.29 -11.85
C LYS A 233 10.15 12.37 -12.59
N GLN A 234 9.84 11.18 -12.06
CA GLN A 234 8.85 10.25 -12.64
C GLN A 234 7.41 10.49 -12.12
N ILE A 235 7.19 11.50 -11.29
CA ILE A 235 5.85 11.91 -10.86
C ILE A 235 5.48 13.14 -11.71
N PRO A 236 4.73 12.96 -12.83
CA PRO A 236 4.41 14.05 -13.74
C PRO A 236 3.48 15.05 -13.07
N ASP A 237 3.58 16.32 -13.45
CA ASP A 237 2.68 17.35 -12.96
C ASP A 237 1.25 17.11 -13.47
N VAL A 238 0.29 17.04 -12.55
CA VAL A 238 -1.14 16.87 -12.84
C VAL A 238 -1.92 18.19 -12.75
N THR A 239 -1.25 19.34 -12.72
CA THR A 239 -1.88 20.67 -12.65
C THR A 239 -2.77 20.95 -13.87
N THR A 240 -2.34 20.60 -15.08
CA THR A 240 -3.16 20.69 -16.31
C THR A 240 -4.38 19.77 -16.24
N ALA A 241 -4.18 18.50 -15.86
CA ALA A 241 -5.26 17.53 -15.62
C ALA A 241 -6.26 18.03 -14.56
N LYS A 242 -5.78 18.66 -13.48
CA LYS A 242 -6.59 19.24 -12.41
C LYS A 242 -7.40 20.45 -12.89
N ALA A 243 -6.83 21.30 -13.74
CA ALA A 243 -7.54 22.42 -14.36
C ALA A 243 -8.68 21.93 -15.28
N LEU A 244 -8.42 20.97 -16.17
CA LEU A 244 -9.45 20.34 -17.01
C LEU A 244 -10.55 19.68 -16.17
N ALA A 245 -10.16 18.95 -15.13
CA ALA A 245 -11.08 18.29 -14.20
C ALA A 245 -11.99 19.25 -13.42
N GLN A 246 -11.59 20.52 -13.26
CA GLN A 246 -12.40 21.59 -12.70
C GLN A 246 -13.27 22.25 -13.79
N ARG A 247 -12.66 22.65 -14.92
CA ARG A 247 -13.33 23.31 -16.08
C ARG A 247 -14.55 22.51 -16.56
N PHE A 248 -14.38 21.21 -16.78
CA PHE A 248 -15.45 20.32 -17.26
C PHE A 248 -16.28 19.69 -16.13
N LYS A 249 -16.10 20.12 -14.87
CA LYS A 249 -16.80 19.62 -13.67
C LYS A 249 -16.83 18.08 -13.56
N LEU A 250 -15.74 17.42 -13.97
CA LEU A 250 -15.68 15.97 -14.11
C LEU A 250 -16.02 15.23 -12.81
N ASP A 251 -16.68 14.08 -12.93
CA ASP A 251 -16.96 13.19 -11.80
C ASP A 251 -15.68 12.50 -11.26
N LYS A 252 -15.81 11.74 -10.17
CA LYS A 252 -14.67 11.12 -9.47
C LYS A 252 -13.98 10.01 -10.29
N ASP A 253 -14.70 9.31 -11.15
CA ASP A 253 -14.13 8.21 -11.94
C ASP A 253 -13.44 8.75 -13.20
N ALA A 254 -14.04 9.74 -13.86
CA ALA A 254 -13.37 10.51 -14.92
C ALA A 254 -12.10 11.21 -14.40
N LYS A 255 -12.11 11.79 -13.20
CA LYS A 255 -10.92 12.36 -12.53
C LYS A 255 -9.81 11.34 -12.30
N SER A 256 -10.16 10.15 -11.78
CA SER A 256 -9.20 9.06 -11.60
C SER A 256 -8.58 8.65 -12.93
N LYS A 257 -9.38 8.55 -13.99
CA LYS A 257 -8.89 8.22 -15.34
C LYS A 257 -8.02 9.32 -15.95
N LEU A 258 -8.31 10.60 -15.71
CA LEU A 258 -7.47 11.69 -16.19
C LEU A 258 -6.06 11.66 -15.57
N ARG A 259 -5.97 11.34 -14.27
CA ARG A 259 -4.69 11.09 -13.59
C ARG A 259 -3.98 9.85 -14.15
N GLU A 260 -4.68 8.74 -14.37
CA GLU A 260 -4.08 7.52 -14.94
C GLU A 260 -3.54 7.73 -16.36
N ILE A 261 -4.17 8.60 -17.17
CA ILE A 261 -3.64 9.02 -18.47
C ILE A 261 -2.37 9.84 -18.28
N ALA A 262 -2.38 10.88 -17.43
CA ALA A 262 -1.20 11.71 -17.16
C ALA A 262 0.02 10.90 -16.66
N GLU A 263 -0.21 9.91 -15.80
CA GLU A 263 0.85 9.04 -15.26
C GLU A 263 1.39 8.02 -16.28
N LYS A 264 0.61 7.64 -17.30
CA LYS A 264 1.05 6.74 -18.39
C LYS A 264 1.62 7.48 -19.60
N ARG A 265 1.26 8.75 -19.78
CA ARG A 265 1.64 9.61 -20.92
C ARG A 265 2.53 10.76 -20.44
N ALA A 266 3.50 10.43 -19.58
CA ALA A 266 4.35 11.41 -18.90
C ALA A 266 5.26 12.21 -19.86
N GLU A 267 5.56 11.64 -21.04
CA GLU A 267 6.36 12.28 -22.09
C GLU A 267 5.54 13.26 -22.95
N ASP A 268 4.24 13.00 -23.14
CA ASP A 268 3.36 13.75 -24.05
C ASP A 268 2.09 14.30 -23.36
N VAL A 269 2.19 14.60 -22.05
CA VAL A 269 1.07 15.08 -21.22
C VAL A 269 0.36 16.27 -21.86
N GLU A 270 1.11 17.25 -22.36
CA GLU A 270 0.54 18.50 -22.87
C GLU A 270 -0.25 18.29 -24.16
N GLU A 271 0.27 17.51 -25.11
CA GLU A 271 -0.46 17.13 -26.34
C GLU A 271 -1.73 16.34 -26.01
N VAL A 272 -1.62 15.33 -25.14
CA VAL A 272 -2.75 14.47 -24.76
C VAL A 272 -3.82 15.27 -24.01
N MET A 273 -3.44 16.18 -23.12
CA MET A 273 -4.37 17.04 -22.38
C MET A 273 -5.03 18.08 -23.29
N GLY A 274 -4.28 18.72 -24.19
CA GLY A 274 -4.83 19.66 -25.18
C GLY A 274 -5.78 18.99 -26.18
N HIS A 275 -5.47 17.78 -26.62
CA HIS A 275 -6.38 17.01 -27.47
C HIS A 275 -7.62 16.52 -26.70
N LEU A 276 -7.47 16.12 -25.43
CA LEU A 276 -8.61 15.84 -24.56
C LEU A 276 -9.49 17.07 -24.38
N GLU A 277 -8.93 18.25 -24.11
CA GLU A 277 -9.69 19.49 -23.99
C GLU A 277 -10.53 19.80 -25.22
N LYS A 278 -9.92 19.76 -26.42
CA LYS A 278 -10.64 19.90 -27.70
C LYS A 278 -11.77 18.87 -27.83
N THR A 279 -11.52 17.61 -27.46
CA THR A 279 -12.55 16.54 -27.51
C THR A 279 -13.68 16.74 -26.48
N LEU A 280 -13.38 17.32 -25.32
CA LEU A 280 -14.34 17.56 -24.24
C LEU A 280 -15.21 18.80 -24.49
N LEU A 281 -14.68 19.83 -25.15
CA LEU A 281 -15.45 21.00 -25.61
C LEU A 281 -16.57 20.61 -26.58
N MET A 282 -16.33 19.61 -27.44
CA MET A 282 -17.31 19.10 -28.41
C MET A 282 -18.29 18.08 -27.81
N SER A 283 -18.17 17.70 -26.54
CA SER A 283 -19.01 16.66 -25.93
C SER A 283 -20.08 17.22 -24.98
N HIS A 284 -21.32 16.84 -25.22
CA HIS A 284 -22.43 17.05 -24.27
C HIS A 284 -22.25 16.29 -22.94
N GLN A 285 -21.40 15.25 -22.89
CA GLN A 285 -21.14 14.45 -21.68
C GLN A 285 -19.62 14.23 -21.49
N PRO A 286 -18.87 15.24 -21.02
CA PRO A 286 -17.41 15.19 -20.96
C PRO A 286 -16.87 14.01 -20.14
N SER A 287 -17.47 13.71 -18.97
CA SER A 287 -17.13 12.53 -18.15
C SER A 287 -17.26 11.21 -18.90
N ALA A 288 -18.39 10.99 -19.60
CA ALA A 288 -18.63 9.75 -20.34
C ALA A 288 -17.70 9.61 -21.55
N THR A 289 -17.43 10.72 -22.25
CA THR A 289 -16.45 10.77 -23.35
C THR A 289 -15.04 10.47 -22.84
N LEU A 290 -14.59 11.08 -21.74
CA LEU A 290 -13.26 10.79 -21.18
C LEU A 290 -13.13 9.32 -20.78
N CYS A 291 -14.12 8.75 -20.09
CA CYS A 291 -14.06 7.34 -19.68
C CYS A 291 -14.01 6.37 -20.87
N LYS A 292 -14.68 6.68 -22.00
CA LYS A 292 -14.56 5.91 -23.25
C LYS A 292 -13.17 6.02 -23.88
N LEU A 293 -12.58 7.22 -23.87
CA LEU A 293 -11.27 7.51 -24.47
C LEU A 293 -10.08 7.09 -23.62
N ALA A 294 -10.25 6.99 -22.29
CA ALA A 294 -9.14 6.77 -21.37
C ALA A 294 -8.36 5.49 -21.69
N LYS A 295 -9.05 4.41 -22.09
CA LYS A 295 -8.37 3.17 -22.48
C LYS A 295 -7.45 3.37 -23.69
N THR A 296 -7.95 3.94 -24.79
CA THR A 296 -7.16 4.10 -26.02
C THR A 296 -5.95 5.02 -25.83
N LEU A 297 -6.05 6.04 -24.98
CA LEU A 297 -4.93 6.94 -24.65
C LEU A 297 -3.89 6.27 -23.73
N MET A 298 -4.36 5.50 -22.73
CA MET A 298 -3.51 4.73 -21.81
C MET A 298 -2.79 3.54 -22.44
N ASP A 299 -3.30 3.03 -23.56
CA ASP A 299 -2.75 1.88 -24.28
C ASP A 299 -1.81 2.32 -25.42
N GLY A 300 -1.17 3.49 -25.28
CA GLY A 300 -0.19 4.06 -26.22
C GLY A 300 -0.79 4.65 -27.51
N GLY A 301 -1.98 4.20 -27.93
CA GLY A 301 -2.61 4.56 -29.19
C GLY A 301 -2.67 6.06 -29.47
N LYS A 302 -1.82 6.54 -30.40
CA LYS A 302 -2.06 7.81 -31.09
C LYS A 302 -3.43 7.70 -31.76
N LYS A 303 -4.38 8.56 -31.36
CA LYS A 303 -5.62 8.71 -32.11
C LYS A 303 -5.26 9.09 -33.53
N ARG A 304 -5.75 8.33 -34.53
CA ARG A 304 -5.91 8.85 -35.90
C ARG A 304 -6.68 10.17 -35.79
N SER A 305 -6.32 11.18 -36.58
CA SER A 305 -6.97 12.49 -36.44
C SER A 305 -8.47 12.33 -36.69
N THR A 306 -9.27 13.26 -36.17
CA THR A 306 -10.70 13.32 -36.50
C THR A 306 -10.94 13.64 -37.97
N ASP A 307 -9.91 14.16 -38.64
CA ASP A 307 -9.97 14.69 -39.98
C ASP A 307 -9.75 13.53 -40.99
N ASP A 308 -8.88 12.57 -40.65
CA ASP A 308 -8.71 11.27 -41.34
C ASP A 308 -10.00 10.41 -41.38
N LYS A 309 -11.02 10.73 -40.55
CA LYS A 309 -12.24 9.93 -40.47
C LYS A 309 -13.30 10.27 -41.51
N TYR A 310 -13.20 11.41 -42.18
CA TYR A 310 -14.19 11.81 -43.19
C TYR A 310 -13.86 11.30 -44.61
N THR A 311 -12.66 10.76 -44.82
CA THR A 311 -12.19 10.25 -46.13
C THR A 311 -12.08 8.73 -46.21
N ALA A 312 -12.12 8.01 -45.09
CA ALA A 312 -11.87 6.56 -45.03
C ALA A 312 -13.13 5.69 -44.89
N ASN A 313 -14.32 6.27 -45.02
CA ASN A 313 -15.60 5.65 -44.63
C ASN A 313 -16.61 5.54 -45.79
N SER A 314 -16.17 5.81 -47.03
CA SER A 314 -16.95 5.73 -48.28
C SER A 314 -16.81 4.38 -48.99
N ASP A 315 -15.63 3.77 -48.96
CA ASP A 315 -15.24 2.70 -49.91
C ASP A 315 -14.97 1.33 -49.25
N SER A 316 -15.16 1.19 -47.93
CA SER A 316 -14.97 -0.08 -47.23
C SER A 316 -16.22 -0.97 -47.28
N ASP A 317 -16.47 -1.49 -48.49
CA ASP A 317 -16.94 -2.84 -48.78
C ASP A 317 -18.27 -3.33 -48.15
N ALA A 318 -19.33 -3.27 -48.96
CA ALA A 318 -20.59 -3.98 -48.72
C ALA A 318 -20.60 -5.34 -49.45
N GLY A 319 -19.85 -6.34 -48.94
CA GLY A 319 -19.48 -7.50 -49.76
C GLY A 319 -19.28 -8.89 -49.10
N SER A 320 -19.68 -9.17 -47.85
CA SER A 320 -19.61 -10.55 -47.29
C SER A 320 -20.42 -10.79 -45.99
N ASP A 321 -20.49 -12.06 -45.55
CA ASP A 321 -20.92 -12.55 -44.22
C ASP A 321 -22.39 -12.32 -43.79
N VAL A 322 -23.33 -12.38 -44.73
CA VAL A 322 -24.78 -12.48 -44.41
C VAL A 322 -25.26 -13.94 -44.29
N GLU A 323 -24.64 -14.91 -44.97
CA GLU A 323 -25.19 -16.27 -45.11
C GLU A 323 -24.90 -17.24 -43.94
N ASP A 324 -23.67 -17.32 -43.39
CA ASP A 324 -23.30 -18.26 -42.28
C ASP A 324 -24.07 -17.99 -40.95
N ARG A 325 -24.91 -16.94 -40.91
CA ARG A 325 -25.73 -16.63 -39.74
C ARG A 325 -27.08 -17.37 -39.71
N GLN A 326 -27.58 -17.91 -40.82
CA GLN A 326 -28.81 -18.71 -40.82
C GLN A 326 -28.56 -20.21 -40.54
N GLU A 327 -27.47 -20.79 -41.05
CA GLU A 327 -27.21 -22.22 -40.88
C GLU A 327 -26.91 -22.61 -39.42
N ARG A 328 -26.19 -21.74 -38.69
CA ARG A 328 -25.95 -21.90 -37.25
C ARG A 328 -27.20 -21.85 -36.36
N GLN A 329 -28.39 -21.52 -36.90
CA GLN A 329 -29.66 -21.62 -36.19
C GLN A 329 -30.39 -22.96 -36.38
N ARG A 330 -29.99 -23.79 -37.37
CA ARG A 330 -30.69 -25.06 -37.68
C ARG A 330 -30.02 -26.32 -37.13
N SER A 331 -28.73 -26.27 -36.79
CA SER A 331 -27.93 -27.46 -36.44
C SER A 331 -27.74 -27.72 -34.93
N ARG A 332 -28.34 -26.93 -34.04
CA ARG A 332 -28.31 -27.18 -32.58
C ARG A 332 -29.59 -27.85 -32.07
N SER A 333 -29.73 -29.13 -32.42
CA SER A 333 -30.71 -30.03 -31.82
C SER A 333 -30.58 -30.07 -30.29
N PRO A 334 -31.68 -29.92 -29.52
CA PRO A 334 -31.61 -29.88 -28.06
C PRO A 334 -31.43 -31.29 -27.48
N ALA A 335 -30.17 -31.66 -27.19
CA ALA A 335 -29.86 -32.82 -26.37
C ALA A 335 -30.44 -32.63 -24.96
N ARG A 336 -31.56 -33.30 -24.68
CA ARG A 336 -32.24 -33.28 -23.38
C ARG A 336 -31.29 -33.81 -22.30
N SER A 337 -30.85 -32.94 -21.41
CA SER A 337 -30.25 -33.35 -20.13
C SER A 337 -31.13 -32.81 -19.02
N ASP A 338 -31.82 -33.71 -18.32
CA ASP A 338 -32.74 -33.38 -17.22
C ASP A 338 -31.98 -32.93 -15.97
N CYS A 339 -31.47 -31.70 -16.00
CA CYS A 339 -30.92 -31.00 -14.83
C CYS A 339 -32.01 -30.15 -14.17
N SER A 340 -33.03 -30.82 -13.60
CA SER A 340 -34.11 -30.24 -12.79
C SER A 340 -33.56 -29.53 -11.54
N THR A 341 -32.97 -28.36 -11.76
CA THR A 341 -32.18 -27.63 -10.77
C THR A 341 -33.11 -26.70 -10.00
N ASP A 342 -33.75 -27.25 -8.97
CA ASP A 342 -34.77 -26.62 -8.11
C ASP A 342 -34.54 -25.10 -7.90
N SER A 343 -35.41 -24.31 -8.54
CA SER A 343 -35.39 -22.84 -8.40
C SER A 343 -35.82 -22.35 -7.01
N SER A 344 -36.37 -23.21 -6.14
CA SER A 344 -36.62 -22.89 -4.73
C SER A 344 -35.31 -22.73 -3.94
N SER A 345 -34.29 -23.55 -4.24
CA SER A 345 -32.96 -23.53 -3.63
C SER A 345 -32.29 -22.16 -3.72
N ILE A 346 -32.31 -21.54 -4.90
CA ILE A 346 -31.68 -20.22 -5.13
C ILE A 346 -32.42 -19.13 -4.35
N ARG A 347 -33.76 -19.16 -4.30
CA ARG A 347 -34.57 -18.23 -3.48
C ARG A 347 -34.29 -18.40 -1.98
N ARG A 348 -34.17 -19.63 -1.49
CA ARG A 348 -33.80 -19.94 -0.09
C ARG A 348 -32.40 -19.40 0.26
N ARG A 349 -31.39 -19.59 -0.61
CA ARG A 349 -30.03 -19.05 -0.39
C ARG A 349 -30.00 -17.52 -0.33
N LYS A 350 -30.77 -16.82 -1.20
CA LYS A 350 -30.85 -15.35 -1.17
C LYS A 350 -31.46 -14.82 0.14
N ALA A 351 -32.57 -15.41 0.59
CA ALA A 351 -33.23 -15.05 1.84
C ALA A 351 -32.37 -15.33 3.10
N ALA A 352 -31.57 -16.40 3.09
CA ALA A 352 -30.67 -16.73 4.19
C ALA A 352 -29.53 -15.69 4.35
N LEU A 353 -28.97 -15.20 3.23
CA LEU A 353 -27.96 -14.14 3.25
C LEU A 353 -28.52 -12.82 3.79
N GLU A 354 -29.73 -12.45 3.41
CA GLU A 354 -30.35 -11.18 3.83
C GLU A 354 -30.73 -11.16 5.32
N LYS A 355 -31.08 -12.31 5.91
CA LYS A 355 -31.23 -12.43 7.37
C LYS A 355 -29.89 -12.33 8.12
N ARG A 356 -28.78 -12.70 7.48
CA ARG A 356 -27.44 -12.70 8.11
C ARG A 356 -26.74 -11.34 8.10
N SER A 357 -27.08 -10.44 7.17
CA SER A 357 -26.64 -9.04 7.21
C SER A 357 -27.35 -8.27 8.33
N ARG A 358 -28.69 -8.31 8.37
CA ARG A 358 -29.51 -7.55 9.34
C ARG A 358 -29.23 -7.86 10.82
N SER A 359 -28.61 -8.99 11.15
CA SER A 359 -28.22 -9.33 12.53
C SER A 359 -26.90 -8.72 12.99
N ARG A 360 -25.98 -8.34 12.08
CA ARG A 360 -24.72 -7.67 12.45
C ARG A 360 -24.96 -6.22 12.90
N ASP A 361 -25.81 -5.47 12.19
CA ASP A 361 -26.08 -4.06 12.53
C ASP A 361 -26.68 -3.86 13.93
N LYS A 362 -27.60 -4.74 14.36
CA LYS A 362 -28.19 -4.65 15.71
C LYS A 362 -27.17 -4.90 16.84
N LYS A 363 -26.09 -5.67 16.62
CA LYS A 363 -25.06 -5.90 17.65
C LYS A 363 -24.01 -4.78 17.74
N GLY A 364 -23.86 -3.94 16.71
CA GLY A 364 -22.90 -2.83 16.71
C GLY A 364 -23.30 -1.66 17.62
N LYS A 365 -24.58 -1.25 17.61
CA LYS A 365 -25.04 -0.02 18.29
C LYS A 365 -25.06 -0.09 19.83
N GLY A 366 -24.85 -1.26 20.43
CA GLY A 366 -24.93 -1.45 21.89
C GLY A 366 -23.73 -0.89 22.69
N LYS A 367 -22.51 -0.86 22.13
CA LYS A 367 -21.30 -0.59 22.93
C LYS A 367 -20.87 0.89 23.06
N GLN A 368 -21.39 1.81 22.24
CA GLN A 368 -20.92 3.21 22.26
C GLN A 368 -21.50 4.07 23.40
N LYS A 369 -22.71 3.77 23.92
CA LYS A 369 -23.31 4.56 25.02
C LYS A 369 -22.61 4.42 26.37
N GLY A 370 -21.68 3.48 26.54
CA GLY A 370 -21.02 3.20 27.82
C GLY A 370 -19.82 4.11 28.16
N GLN A 371 -19.13 4.68 27.16
CA GLN A 371 -17.86 5.41 27.41
C GLN A 371 -18.03 6.92 27.60
N GLN A 372 -19.19 7.49 27.27
CA GLN A 372 -19.37 8.94 27.23
C GLN A 372 -19.75 9.56 28.60
N LYS A 373 -20.01 8.75 29.64
CA LYS A 373 -20.42 9.21 30.98
C LYS A 373 -19.30 9.13 32.03
N LYS A 374 -18.04 9.26 31.61
CA LYS A 374 -16.85 9.16 32.48
C LYS A 374 -15.77 10.23 32.21
N LYS A 375 -16.10 11.32 31.51
CA LYS A 375 -15.19 12.46 31.26
C LYS A 375 -15.45 13.68 32.15
N ASP A 376 -16.62 13.77 32.80
CA ASP A 376 -17.10 15.01 33.40
C ASP A 376 -16.65 15.23 34.86
N ASN A 377 -15.72 14.41 35.37
CA ASN A 377 -15.20 14.51 36.74
C ASN A 377 -13.66 14.37 36.82
N LYS A 378 -12.95 15.12 35.98
CA LYS A 378 -11.53 15.43 36.21
C LYS A 378 -11.30 16.94 36.02
N GLN A 379 -11.71 17.72 37.02
CA GLN A 379 -11.25 19.10 37.14
C GLN A 379 -9.74 19.09 37.38
N GLU A 380 -8.96 19.51 36.40
CA GLU A 380 -7.54 19.78 36.62
C GLU A 380 -7.41 21.14 37.32
N PRO A 381 -6.57 21.25 38.37
CA PRO A 381 -6.39 22.52 39.08
C PRO A 381 -5.82 23.57 38.12
N ALA A 382 -6.42 24.76 38.11
CA ALA A 382 -6.06 25.81 37.17
C ALA A 382 -4.56 26.16 37.27
N PRO A 383 -3.84 26.30 36.14
CA PRO A 383 -2.43 26.65 36.16
C PRO A 383 -2.25 28.01 36.82
N LYS A 384 -1.43 28.07 37.88
CA LYS A 384 -1.07 29.32 38.56
C LYS A 384 -0.46 30.26 37.52
N ARG A 385 -1.15 31.37 37.22
CA ARG A 385 -0.60 32.43 36.38
C ARG A 385 0.62 33.01 37.08
N LEU A 386 1.80 32.81 36.49
CA LEU A 386 2.97 33.59 36.85
C LEU A 386 2.67 35.07 36.51
N PRO A 387 3.13 36.03 37.33
CA PRO A 387 2.95 37.45 37.03
C PRO A 387 3.63 37.78 35.70
N LEU A 388 2.95 38.53 34.85
CA LEU A 388 3.54 39.07 33.63
C LEU A 388 4.64 40.07 34.02
N PRO A 389 5.81 40.07 33.35
CA PRO A 389 6.78 41.15 33.56
C PRO A 389 6.12 42.49 33.18
N THR A 390 6.25 43.47 34.06
CA THR A 390 5.82 44.83 33.78
C THR A 390 6.61 45.40 32.58
N PRO A 391 6.02 46.27 31.76
CA PRO A 391 6.72 46.88 30.63
C PRO A 391 7.82 47.83 31.15
N GLY A 392 9.05 47.32 31.21
CA GLY A 392 10.22 48.10 31.60
C GLY A 392 10.46 49.26 30.64
N THR A 393 10.75 50.43 31.20
CA THR A 393 10.99 51.67 30.45
C THR A 393 12.13 51.49 29.44
N VAL A 394 11.83 51.61 28.14
CA VAL A 394 12.84 51.49 27.08
C VAL A 394 13.76 52.71 27.12
N GLN A 395 14.91 52.53 27.76
CA GLN A 395 15.97 53.53 27.82
C GLN A 395 16.58 53.67 26.41
N LYS A 396 16.52 54.86 25.81
CA LYS A 396 17.06 55.13 24.46
C LYS A 396 18.60 55.17 24.49
N GLY A 397 19.24 54.00 24.48
CA GLY A 397 20.66 53.87 24.18
C GLY A 397 20.91 54.11 22.69
N GLY A 398 21.43 55.29 22.33
CA GLY A 398 21.85 55.58 20.96
C GLY A 398 23.15 54.87 20.61
N GLY A 399 23.08 53.83 19.79
CA GLY A 399 24.25 53.05 19.33
C GLY A 399 24.36 53.06 17.80
N SER A 400 25.15 53.98 17.25
CA SER A 400 25.41 54.09 15.82
C SER A 400 26.43 53.05 15.34
N GLY A 401 26.02 51.79 15.23
CA GLY A 401 26.81 50.71 14.65
C GLY A 401 26.61 50.59 13.13
N GLY A 402 27.55 51.11 12.35
CA GLY A 402 27.56 50.95 10.89
C GLY A 402 27.92 49.51 10.49
N TRP A 403 27.13 48.92 9.60
CA TRP A 403 27.41 47.58 9.05
C TRP A 403 28.13 47.72 7.71
N THR A 404 29.41 47.37 7.68
CA THR A 404 30.18 47.22 6.44
C THR A 404 29.70 46.01 5.66
N VAL A 405 29.26 46.21 4.42
CA VAL A 405 29.01 45.11 3.47
C VAL A 405 30.36 44.58 2.97
N THR A 406 30.56 43.26 3.07
CA THR A 406 31.64 42.55 2.39
C THR A 406 31.02 41.54 1.42
N GLU A 407 31.26 41.75 0.13
CA GLU A 407 30.85 40.84 -0.94
C GLU A 407 31.73 39.58 -0.97
N TRP A 408 31.12 38.43 -1.28
CA TRP A 408 31.73 37.14 -1.65
C TRP A 408 30.74 36.36 -2.52
#